data_AF-A0A534BS56-F1
#
_entry.id   AF-A0A534BS56-F1
#
_cell.length_a   1.000
_cell.length_b   1.000
_cell.length_c   1.000
_cell.angle_alpha   90.00
_cell.angle_beta   90.00
_cell.angle_gamma   90.00
#
_symmetry.space_group_name_H-M   'P 1'
#
loop_
_entity.id
_entity.type
_entity.pdbx_description
1 polymer ?
#
loop_
_entity_poly.entity_id
_entity_poly.type
_entity_poly.pdbx_seq_one_letter_code
_entity_poly.pdbx_strand_id
1 'polypeptide(L)' 'MFAIDTNVLIRYLVNDDAAQGARARALIDRENVWVSKTVVLESAWVLEAVYH' A
#
# COMPACT_ATOMS: atom_id res chain seq x y z
N MET A 1 -1.32 15.91 -4.56
CA MET A 1 -1.22 14.53 -5.11
C MET A 1 -0.01 13.88 -4.49
N PHE A 2 -0.21 12.79 -3.74
CA PHE A 2 0.87 12.11 -3.00
C PHE A 2 1.27 10.83 -3.72
N ALA A 3 2.55 10.68 -4.07
CA ALA A 3 3.05 9.39 -4.50
C ALA A 3 3.24 8.49 -3.27
N ILE A 4 2.75 7.25 -3.35
CA ILE A 4 2.87 6.29 -2.24
C ILE A 4 3.81 5.14 -2.62
N ASP A 5 4.46 4.61 -1.61
CA ASP A 5 5.39 3.49 -1.72
C ASP A 5 4.66 2.13 -1.59
N THR A 6 5.32 1.06 -2.03
CA THR A 6 4.87 -0.34 -1.90
C THR A 6 4.41 -0.65 -0.49
N ASN A 7 5.17 -0.26 0.54
CA ASN A 7 4.79 -0.56 1.92
C ASN A 7 3.44 0.05 2.30
N VAL A 8 3.18 1.32 1.93
CA VAL A 8 1.91 1.98 2.25
C VAL A 8 0.75 1.28 1.57
N LEU A 9 0.91 0.88 0.30
CA LEU A 9 -0.09 0.14 -0.45
C LEU A 9 -0.35 -1.24 0.17
N ILE A 10 0.69 -1.98 0.55
CA ILE A 10 0.55 -3.29 1.19
C ILE A 10 -0.13 -3.18 2.56
N ARG A 11 0.24 -2.22 3.41
CA ARG A 11 -0.43 -1.99 4.71
C ARG A 11 -1.92 -1.68 4.55
N TYR A 12 -2.27 -0.95 3.50
CA TYR A 12 -3.67 -0.67 3.17
C TYR A 12 -4.44 -1.93 2.76
N LEU A 13 -3.85 -2.74 1.87
CA LEU A 13 -4.48 -3.93 1.30
C LEU A 13 -4.60 -5.09 2.31
N VAL A 14 -3.53 -5.39 3.05
CA VAL A 14 -3.42 -6.61 3.87
C VAL A 14 -3.71 -6.35 5.34
N ASN A 15 -3.45 -5.12 5.84
CA ASN A 15 -3.61 -4.77 7.26
C ASN A 15 -2.83 -5.70 8.22
N ASP A 16 -1.62 -6.10 7.84
CA ASP A 16 -0.72 -6.94 8.64
C ASP A 16 -0.26 -6.26 9.96
N ASP A 17 -0.26 -4.93 10.00
CA ASP A 17 -0.11 -4.10 11.21
C ASP A 17 -1.30 -3.15 11.32
N ALA A 18 -2.08 -3.27 12.39
CA ALA A 18 -3.30 -2.50 12.58
C ALA A 18 -3.06 -0.98 12.69
N ALA A 19 -1.97 -0.56 13.34
CA ALA A 19 -1.67 0.86 13.50
C ALA A 19 -1.21 1.47 12.16
N GLN A 20 -0.36 0.76 11.41
CA GLN A 20 0.08 1.22 10.10
C GLN A 20 -1.04 1.14 9.04
N GLY A 21 -1.85 0.10 9.06
CA GLY A 21 -3.01 -0.05 8.17
C GLY A 21 -4.05 1.03 8.37
N ALA A 22 -4.31 1.44 9.63
CA ALA A 22 -5.17 2.59 9.91
C ALA A 22 -4.61 3.91 9.33
N ARG A 23 -3.30 4.14 9.43
CA ARG A 23 -2.64 5.31 8.83
C ARG A 23 -2.65 5.29 7.31
N ALA A 24 -2.43 4.12 6.70
CA ALA A 24 -2.48 3.95 5.26
C ALA A 24 -3.90 4.21 4.71
N ARG A 25 -4.94 3.70 5.37
CA ARG A 25 -6.35 4.04 5.08
C ARG A 25 -6.63 5.53 5.21
N ALA A 26 -6.23 6.14 6.31
CA ALA A 26 -6.45 7.57 6.52
C ALA A 26 -5.82 8.44 5.44
N LEU A 27 -4.67 8.03 4.87
CA LEU A 27 -4.03 8.70 3.74
C LEU A 27 -4.77 8.42 2.42
N ILE A 28 -4.94 7.14 2.06
CA ILE A 28 -5.46 6.73 0.74
C ILE A 28 -6.93 7.10 0.56
N ASP A 29 -7.74 7.00 1.61
CA ASP A 29 -9.19 7.27 1.54
C ASP A 29 -9.50 8.77 1.46
N ARG A 30 -8.56 9.64 1.87
CA ARG A 30 -8.79 11.09 1.98
C ARG A 30 -8.05 11.89 0.91
N GLU A 31 -6.94 11.39 0.42
CA GLU A 31 -6.07 12.11 -0.49
C GLU A 31 -6.09 11.52 -1.90
N ASN A 32 -5.85 12.36 -2.91
CA ASN A 32 -5.57 11.86 -4.25
C ASN A 32 -4.13 11.31 -4.30
N VAL A 33 -4.02 9.98 -4.34
CA VAL A 33 -2.74 9.25 -4.35
C VAL A 33 -2.34 8.82 -5.75
N TRP A 34 -1.03 8.85 -6.02
CA TRP A 34 -0.42 8.34 -7.23
C TRP A 34 0.35 7.06 -6.92
N VAL A 35 0.08 6.00 -7.70
CA VAL A 35 0.80 4.74 -7.63
C VAL A 35 1.59 4.58 -8.92
N SER A 36 2.91 4.48 -8.82
CA SER A 36 3.76 4.26 -10.00
C SER A 36 3.67 2.81 -10.48
N LYS A 37 4.02 2.57 -11.75
CA LYS A 37 4.07 1.21 -12.30
C LYS A 37 5.02 0.29 -11.51
N THR A 38 6.13 0.82 -11.01
CA THR A 38 7.10 0.02 -10.23
C THR A 38 6.52 -0.39 -8.89
N VAL A 39 5.77 0.49 -8.22
CA VAL A 39 5.06 0.16 -6.95
C VAL A 39 4.01 -0.92 -7.18
N VAL A 40 3.31 -0.91 -8.31
CA VAL A 40 2.38 -2.01 -8.66
C VAL A 40 3.11 -3.33 -8.86
N LEU A 41 4.22 -3.33 -9.62
CA LEU A 41 5.02 -4.53 -9.88
C LEU A 41 5.58 -5.13 -8.59
N GLU A 42 6.14 -4.28 -7.72
CA GLU A 42 6.68 -4.73 -6.44
C GLU A 42 5.58 -5.21 -5.49
N SER A 43 4.42 -4.53 -5.46
CA SER A 43 3.29 -4.95 -4.64
C SER A 43 2.78 -6.33 -5.06
N ALA A 44 2.69 -6.60 -6.36
CA ALA A 44 2.32 -7.93 -6.85
C ALA A 44 3.32 -9.00 -6.39
N TRP A 45 4.63 -8.72 -6.53
CA TRP A 45 5.67 -9.62 -6.06
C TRP A 45 5.62 -9.87 -4.55
N VAL A 46 5.41 -8.82 -3.73
CA VAL A 46 5.26 -8.95 -2.26
C VAL A 46 4.03 -9.78 -1.90
N LEU A 47 2.89 -9.52 -2.53
CA LEU A 47 1.65 -10.26 -2.26
C LEU A 47 1.82 -11.75 -2.59
N GLU A 48 2.42 -12.08 -3.73
CA GLU A 48 2.68 -13.48 -4.12
C GLU A 48 3.71 -14.16 -3.22
N ALA A 49 4.76 -13.46 -2.79
CA ALA A 49 5.85 -14.07 -2.03
C ALA A 49 5.55 -14.24 -0.53
N VAL A 50 4.73 -13.36 0.06
CA VAL A 50 4.54 -13.27 1.51
C VAL A 50 3.12 -13.63 1.95
N TYR A 51 2.12 -13.36 1.11
CA TYR A 51 0.71 -13.41 1.52
C TYR A 51 -0.15 -14.40 0.72
N HIS A 52 0.46 -15.15 -0.22
CA HIS A 52 -0.18 -16.26 -0.93
C HIS A 52 0.13 -17.62 -0.29
#